data_AF-A0AAE9ZU83-F1
#
_entry.id   AF-A0AAE9ZU83-F1
#
_cell.length_a   1.000
_cell.length_b   1.000
_cell.length_c   1.000
_cell.angle_alpha   90.00
_cell.angle_beta   90.00
_cell.angle_gamma   90.00
#
_symmetry.space_group_name_H-M   'P 1'
#
loop_
_entity.id
_entity.type
_entity.pdbx_description
1 polymer ?
#
loop_
_entity_poly.entity_id
_entity_poly.type
_entity_poly.pdbx_seq_one_letter_code
_entity_poly.pdbx_strand_id
1 'polypeptide(L)' 'MRPDSETLEILGEAGLTELVTTRTTGGTRNSLYSKPDRFADYLLVNAPEQVVDFQVVSDPEVSDHCPLVLEI' A
#
# COMPACT_ATOMS: atom_id res chain seq x y z
N MET A 1 -3.07 10.27 2.09
CA MET A 1 -4.45 9.78 2.30
C MET A 1 -4.44 8.79 3.46
N ARG A 2 -5.42 8.81 4.36
CA ARG A 2 -5.48 7.83 5.46
C ARG A 2 -6.10 6.50 4.99
N PRO A 3 -5.82 5.37 5.65
CA PRO A 3 -6.42 4.08 5.29
C PRO A 3 -7.95 4.05 5.38
N ASP A 4 -8.54 4.89 6.22
CA ASP A 4 -9.98 5.05 6.43
C ASP A 4 -10.60 6.16 5.56
N SER A 5 -9.94 6.52 4.45
CA SER A 5 -10.40 7.59 3.57
C SER A 5 -11.58 7.15 2.71
N GLU A 6 -12.59 8.02 2.60
CA GLU A 6 -13.77 7.85 1.73
C GLU A 6 -13.39 7.50 0.28
N THR A 7 -12.30 8.06 -0.24
CA THR A 7 -11.77 7.70 -1.57
C THR A 7 -11.48 6.20 -1.73
N LEU A 8 -10.89 5.55 -0.72
CA LEU A 8 -10.60 4.11 -0.78
C LEU A 8 -11.88 3.29 -0.71
N GLU A 9 -12.86 3.74 0.07
CA GLU A 9 -14.18 3.12 0.15
C GLU A 9 -14.90 3.16 -1.20
N ILE A 10 -15.00 4.35 -1.83
CA ILE A 10 -15.62 4.51 -3.17
C ILE A 10 -14.93 3.63 -4.22
N LEU A 11 -13.60 3.55 -4.21
CA LEU A 11 -12.85 2.70 -5.13
C LEU A 11 -13.08 1.20 -4.86
N GLY A 12 -13.21 0.82 -3.59
CA GLY A 12 -13.61 -0.53 -3.18
C GLY A 12 -15.00 -0.91 -3.67
N GLU A 13 -15.97 0.00 -3.52
CA GLU A 13 -17.33 -0.17 -4.04
C GLU A 13 -17.37 -0.30 -5.58
N ALA A 14 -16.43 0.36 -6.28
CA ALA A 14 -16.24 0.23 -7.72
C ALA A 14 -15.58 -1.10 -8.16
N GLY A 15 -15.29 -2.02 -7.22
CA GLY A 15 -14.74 -3.35 -7.50
C GLY A 15 -13.21 -3.43 -7.48
N LEU A 16 -12.51 -2.41 -6.95
CA LEU A 16 -11.07 -2.47 -6.77
C LEU A 16 -10.70 -3.06 -5.41
N THR A 17 -9.64 -3.87 -5.38
CA THR A 17 -9.06 -4.42 -4.16
C THR A 17 -7.80 -3.65 -3.80
N GLU A 18 -7.80 -2.97 -2.64
CA GLU A 18 -6.65 -2.26 -2.11
C GLU A 18 -5.68 -3.25 -1.45
N LEU A 19 -4.42 -3.29 -1.87
CA LEU A 19 -3.44 -4.30 -1.45
C LEU A 19 -2.59 -3.88 -0.25
N VAL A 20 -2.34 -2.58 -0.04
CA VAL A 20 -1.44 -2.12 1.02
C VAL A 20 -2.03 -2.44 2.39
N THR A 21 -3.21 -1.93 2.70
CA THR A 21 -3.86 -2.09 4.00
C THR A 21 -4.36 -3.52 4.24
N THR A 22 -4.59 -4.30 3.17
CA THR A 22 -5.06 -5.69 3.28
C THR A 22 -3.91 -6.70 3.37
N ARG A 23 -2.71 -6.39 2.86
CA ARG A 23 -1.56 -7.32 2.84
C ARG A 23 -0.35 -6.87 3.65
N THR A 24 -0.34 -5.67 4.22
CA THR A 24 0.69 -5.22 5.17
C THR A 24 0.12 -4.48 6.36
N THR A 25 0.82 -4.57 7.49
CA THR A 25 0.54 -3.81 8.72
C THR A 25 1.54 -2.69 8.97
N GLY A 26 2.69 -2.69 8.28
CA GLY A 26 3.79 -1.73 8.49
C GLY A 26 3.61 -0.38 7.79
N GLY A 27 2.67 -0.30 6.85
CA GLY A 27 2.48 0.86 5.98
C GLY A 27 3.54 0.91 4.86
N THR A 28 3.71 2.10 4.29
CA THR A 28 4.54 2.39 3.10
C THR A 28 5.63 3.41 3.37
N ARG A 29 5.96 3.62 4.65
CA ARG A 29 7.03 4.51 5.09
C ARG A 29 8.01 3.80 6.01
N ASN A 30 9.25 4.27 6.00
CA ASN A 30 10.36 3.68 6.75
C ASN A 30 10.95 4.65 7.80
N SER A 31 12.17 4.38 8.26
CA SER A 31 12.81 5.12 9.34
C SER A 31 13.08 6.59 9.01
N LEU A 32 13.16 6.94 7.72
CA LEU A 32 13.37 8.31 7.26
C LEU A 32 12.15 9.22 7.49
N TYR A 33 10.97 8.65 7.77
CA TYR A 33 9.76 9.39 8.15
C TYR A 33 9.46 9.30 9.66
N SER A 34 9.80 10.37 10.38
CA SER A 34 9.74 10.39 11.86
C SER A 34 8.34 10.59 12.46
N LYS A 35 7.38 11.08 11.69
CA LYS A 35 5.98 11.26 12.16
C LYS A 35 5.30 9.90 12.30
N PRO A 36 4.21 9.76 13.08
CA PRO A 36 3.56 8.46 13.31
C PRO A 36 2.82 7.89 12.10
N ASP A 37 2.41 8.71 11.12
CA ASP A 37 1.67 8.23 9.95
C ASP A 37 2.54 7.30 9.10
N ARG A 38 2.07 6.06 8.87
CA ARG A 38 2.82 5.05 8.11
C ARG A 38 2.31 4.83 6.68
N PHE A 39 1.11 5.29 6.35
CA PHE A 39 0.51 5.05 5.04
C PHE A 39 0.56 6.31 4.18
N ALA A 40 1.26 6.21 3.06
CA ALA A 40 1.43 7.29 2.10
C ALA A 40 1.02 6.89 0.69
N ASP A 41 1.36 5.66 0.31
CA ASP A 41 1.04 5.03 -0.97
C ASP A 41 0.00 3.91 -0.81
N TYR A 42 -0.77 3.68 -1.88
CA TYR A 42 -1.81 2.65 -2.00
C TYR A 42 -1.74 2.02 -3.39
N LEU A 43 -2.05 0.73 -3.50
CA LEU A 43 -2.10 0.02 -4.78
C LEU A 43 -3.40 -0.75 -4.86
N LEU A 44 -4.21 -0.46 -5.88
CA LEU A 44 -5.53 -1.05 -6.07
C LEU A 44 -5.56 -1.87 -7.38
N VAL A 45 -6.11 -3.07 -7.32
CA VAL A 45 -6.21 -3.98 -8.47
C VAL A 45 -7.66 -4.41 -8.71
N ASN A 46 -8.03 -4.65 -9.98
CA ASN A 46 -9.36 -5.16 -10.35
C ASN A 46 -9.40 -6.68 -10.57
N ALA A 47 -8.24 -7.35 -10.51
CA ALA A 47 -8.11 -8.80 -10.65
C ALA A 47 -7.18 -9.36 -9.54
N PRO A 48 -7.61 -9.32 -8.27
CA PRO A 48 -6.77 -9.72 -7.13
C PRO A 48 -6.30 -11.19 -7.20
N GLU A 49 -7.03 -12.05 -7.92
CA GLU A 49 -6.68 -13.44 -8.18
C GLU A 49 -5.46 -13.64 -9.07
N GLN A 50 -5.08 -12.61 -9.84
CA GLN A 50 -3.86 -12.64 -10.65
C GLN A 50 -2.62 -12.24 -9.84
N VAL A 51 -2.78 -11.73 -8.61
CA VAL A 51 -1.63 -11.28 -7.81
C VAL A 51 -0.90 -12.49 -7.21
N VAL A 52 0.30 -12.78 -7.74
CA VAL A 52 1.19 -13.83 -7.24
C VAL A 52 1.85 -13.41 -5.93
N ASP A 53 2.39 -12.19 -5.88
CA ASP A 53 3.02 -11.63 -4.68
C ASP A 53 2.86 -10.10 -4.61
N PHE A 54 2.88 -9.56 -3.40
CA PHE A 54 2.88 -8.13 -3.14
C PHE A 54 3.76 -7.80 -1.94
N GLN A 55 4.74 -6.90 -2.15
CA GLN A 55 5.72 -6.55 -1.13
C GLN A 55 5.87 -5.04 -0.99
N VAL A 56 6.02 -4.60 0.26
CA VAL A 56 6.54 -3.27 0.59
C VAL A 56 8.02 -3.42 0.95
N VAL A 57 8.90 -2.92 0.10
CA VAL A 57 10.35 -3.11 0.26
C VAL A 57 10.92 -1.97 1.11
N SER A 58 11.39 -2.27 2.32
CA SER A 58 11.96 -1.25 3.23
C SER A 58 13.49 -1.19 3.23
N ASP A 59 14.19 -2.17 2.63
CA ASP A 59 15.65 -2.22 2.58
C ASP A 59 16.14 -2.41 1.12
N PRO A 60 17.12 -1.62 0.66
CA PRO A 60 17.74 -0.48 1.33
C PRO A 60 16.81 0.74 1.40
N GLU A 61 16.95 1.55 2.45
CA GLU A 61 16.25 2.83 2.56
C GLU A 61 16.86 3.87 1.62
N VAL A 62 16.11 4.28 0.60
CA VAL A 62 16.53 5.29 -0.40
C VAL A 62 15.65 6.55 -0.41
N SER A 63 14.47 6.48 0.19
CA SER A 63 13.46 7.53 0.33
C SER A 63 12.61 7.23 1.57
N ASP A 64 11.89 8.22 2.10
CA ASP A 64 10.93 8.05 3.19
C ASP A 64 9.69 7.23 2.78
N HIS A 65 9.47 7.05 1.48
CA HIS A 65 8.50 6.13 0.90
C HIS A 65 9.16 4.80 0.51
N CYS A 66 8.51 3.69 0.87
CA CYS A 66 8.93 2.33 0.51
C CYS A 66 8.39 1.97 -0.90
N PRO A 67 9.22 1.42 -1.81
CA PRO A 67 8.73 0.85 -3.06
C PRO A 67 7.67 -0.24 -2.86
N LEU A 68 6.66 -0.23 -3.72
CA LEU A 68 5.65 -1.28 -3.84
C LEU A 68 6.01 -2.20 -5.02
N VAL A 69 6.18 -3.48 -4.75
CA VAL A 69 6.49 -4.49 -5.77
C VAL A 69 5.30 -5.43 -5.90
N LEU A 70 4.84 -5.62 -7.14
CA LEU A 70 3.72 -6.47 -7.49
C LEU A 70 4.17 -7.52 -8.50
N GLU A 71 3.87 -8.78 -8.23
CA GLU A 71 4.05 -9.89 -9.16
C GLU A 71 2.67 -10.42 -9.60
N ILE A 72 2.50 -10.67 -10.90
CA ILE A 72 1.23 -11.05 -11.56
C ILE A 72 1.48 -12.27 -12.46
#